data_AF-A0A366X4I4-F1
#
_entry.id   AF-A0A366X4I4-F1
#
_cell.length_a   1.000
_cell.length_b   1.000
_cell.length_c   1.000
_cell.angle_alpha   90.00
_cell.angle_beta   90.00
_cell.angle_gamma   90.00
#
_symmetry.space_group_name_H-M   'P 1'
#
loop_
_entity.id
_entity.type
_entity.pdbx_description
1 polymer ?
#
loop_
_entity_poly.entity_id
_entity_poly.type
_entity_poly.pdbx_seq_one_letter_code
_entity_poly.pdbx_strand_id
1 'polypeptide(L)'
;MFNFHTPKLPKPLNLDLALLNGGGSCPSQFYGQTHDERDVYVRYRGGRLRVQIAEKPGADPASAEPILEADVGPILDGTISLRQFCHYFGVTVQGVLPTETSPDADRNTDLSGETTYFRAYLDRITLETSRVILKVCTQAFPNAMLVRPVLDEKFKLKELAEVTADVTDDAVWLIDGAKSVADIKTSPGRYVLPTEGQLQIYLGSVLWKWPRPRNSSRGCELASQDLGRKLIVAGLRGMPKDEEVAFSSFQISAQFPTSDSVARAGLSALGDALKAVLPEVGLKQVNLDTDQVVATFTRPLDPALYQWCKSGPNRWLEVTRESRDGPWLGVCPE
;
A
#
# COMPACT_ATOMS: atom_id res chain seq x y z
N MET A 1 -8.92 -5.44 -5.34
CA MET A 1 -7.49 -5.80 -5.45
C MET A 1 -6.75 -4.79 -6.32
N PHE A 2 -7.24 -4.49 -7.52
CA PHE A 2 -6.72 -3.47 -8.42
C PHE A 2 -7.70 -2.32 -8.51
N ASN A 3 -7.27 -1.11 -8.16
CA ASN A 3 -8.16 0.05 -8.12
C ASN A 3 -7.55 1.22 -8.89
N PHE A 4 -8.37 1.82 -9.76
CA PHE A 4 -8.09 3.14 -10.31
C PHE A 4 -8.70 4.20 -9.39
N HIS A 5 -7.92 5.22 -9.09
CA HIS A 5 -8.37 6.39 -8.33
C HIS A 5 -8.01 7.65 -9.07
N THR A 6 -9.00 8.45 -9.38
CA THR A 6 -8.81 9.83 -9.85
C THR A 6 -9.37 10.73 -8.76
N PRO A 7 -8.56 11.59 -8.13
CA PRO A 7 -9.02 12.50 -7.10
C PRO A 7 -10.24 13.30 -7.55
N LYS A 8 -11.22 13.41 -6.66
CA LYS A 8 -12.39 14.27 -6.82
C LYS A 8 -12.45 15.20 -5.62
N LEU A 9 -12.14 16.47 -5.87
CA LEU A 9 -12.13 17.45 -4.80
C LEU A 9 -13.57 17.76 -4.34
N PRO A 10 -13.80 17.83 -3.01
CA PRO A 10 -15.08 18.28 -2.47
C PRO A 10 -15.24 19.79 -2.73
N LYS A 11 -16.40 20.34 -2.34
CA LYS A 11 -16.58 21.79 -2.32
C LYS A 11 -15.50 22.43 -1.43
N PRO A 12 -14.91 23.57 -1.83
CA PRO A 12 -13.97 24.30 -0.99
C PRO A 12 -14.59 24.66 0.36
N LEU A 13 -13.78 24.59 1.42
CA LEU A 13 -14.17 24.97 2.78
C LEU A 13 -14.37 26.48 2.92
N ASN A 14 -13.66 27.27 2.11
CA ASN A 14 -13.61 28.74 2.20
C ASN A 14 -13.30 29.20 3.63
N LEU A 15 -12.26 28.61 4.21
CA LEU A 15 -11.88 28.80 5.61
C LEU A 15 -10.61 29.64 5.69
N ASP A 16 -10.69 30.80 6.35
CA ASP A 16 -9.51 31.58 6.69
C ASP A 16 -9.14 31.35 8.16
N LEU A 17 -7.90 30.94 8.39
CA LEU A 17 -7.36 30.61 9.71
C LEU A 17 -6.40 31.68 10.21
N ALA A 18 -6.38 31.89 11.51
CA ALA A 18 -5.37 32.73 12.16
C ALA A 18 -3.99 32.06 12.14
N LEU A 19 -3.98 30.73 12.26
CA LEU A 19 -2.78 29.87 12.29
C LEU A 19 -3.09 28.52 11.65
N LEU A 20 -2.13 27.96 10.92
CA LEU A 20 -2.15 26.56 10.51
C LEU A 20 -0.71 26.03 10.35
N ASN A 21 -0.40 24.93 11.02
CA ASN A 21 0.91 24.27 10.98
C ASN A 21 0.76 22.75 10.79
N GLY A 22 1.85 22.09 10.40
CA GLY A 22 1.90 20.63 10.25
C GLY A 22 2.01 20.17 8.79
N GLY A 23 1.56 18.94 8.53
CA GLY A 23 1.69 18.27 7.24
C GLY A 23 2.99 17.49 7.05
N GLY A 24 3.14 16.88 5.87
CA GLY A 24 4.43 16.36 5.38
C GLY A 24 4.90 15.00 5.92
N SER A 25 4.23 14.40 6.90
CA SER A 25 4.48 13.02 7.35
C SER A 25 3.26 12.14 7.14
N CYS A 26 3.41 10.81 7.14
CA CYS A 26 2.31 9.85 7.03
C CYS A 26 1.92 9.31 8.42
N PRO A 27 0.69 9.54 8.92
CA PRO A 27 -0.38 10.33 8.32
C PRO A 27 -0.14 11.83 8.45
N SER A 28 -0.58 12.60 7.46
CA SER A 28 -0.47 14.05 7.47
C SER A 28 -1.50 14.64 8.42
N GLN A 29 -1.02 15.47 9.33
CA GLN A 29 -1.82 16.08 10.37
C GLN A 29 -1.51 17.56 10.43
N PHE A 30 -2.56 18.38 10.51
CA PHE A 30 -2.43 19.82 10.65
C PHE A 30 -3.18 20.28 11.90
N TYR A 31 -2.59 21.26 12.55
CA TYR A 31 -3.11 21.90 13.74
C TYR A 31 -3.18 23.39 13.46
N GLY A 32 -4.37 23.96 13.60
CA GLY A 32 -4.62 25.35 13.31
C GLY A 32 -5.55 25.98 14.32
N GLN A 33 -5.86 27.25 14.08
CA GLN A 33 -6.77 28.03 14.90
C GLN A 33 -7.53 29.02 14.02
N THR A 34 -8.83 29.13 14.26
CA THR A 34 -9.69 30.15 13.66
C THR A 34 -9.44 31.54 14.28
N HIS A 35 -9.92 32.61 13.64
CA HIS A 35 -9.79 33.97 14.17
C HIS A 35 -10.56 34.22 15.48
N ASP A 36 -11.56 33.38 15.78
CA ASP A 36 -12.30 33.38 17.04
C ASP A 36 -11.76 32.35 18.04
N GLU A 37 -10.48 31.98 17.92
CA GLU A 37 -9.71 31.15 18.87
C GLU A 37 -10.19 29.70 19.02
N ARG A 38 -11.01 29.18 18.09
CA ARG A 38 -11.36 27.75 18.06
C ARG A 38 -10.28 26.94 17.36
N ASP A 39 -9.85 25.88 18.01
CA ASP A 39 -8.83 24.96 17.50
C ASP A 39 -9.34 24.19 16.28
N VAL A 40 -8.44 23.93 15.35
CA VAL A 40 -8.71 23.21 14.10
C VAL A 40 -7.77 22.01 14.02
N TYR A 41 -8.34 20.83 13.75
CA TYR A 41 -7.59 19.62 13.49
C TYR A 41 -7.92 19.07 12.11
N VAL A 42 -6.88 18.78 11.34
CA VAL A 42 -6.99 18.17 10.03
C VAL A 42 -6.18 16.89 10.03
N ARG A 43 -6.75 15.83 9.47
CA ARG A 43 -6.09 14.54 9.31
C ARG A 43 -6.30 13.99 7.91
N TYR A 44 -5.20 13.63 7.26
CA TYR A 44 -5.20 12.91 5.99
C TYR A 44 -4.57 11.52 6.17
N ARG A 45 -5.36 10.46 6.02
CA ARG A 45 -4.91 9.07 6.20
C ARG A 45 -5.76 8.10 5.39
N GLY A 46 -5.10 7.17 4.70
CA GLY A 46 -5.75 6.16 3.88
C GLY A 46 -6.48 6.71 2.66
N GLY A 47 -6.07 7.87 2.14
CA GLY A 47 -6.79 8.60 1.08
C GLY A 47 -7.95 9.47 1.58
N ARG A 48 -8.26 9.41 2.88
CA ARG A 48 -9.37 10.14 3.48
C ARG A 48 -8.89 11.39 4.21
N LEU A 49 -9.51 12.53 3.90
CA LEU A 49 -9.31 13.80 4.58
C LEU A 49 -10.47 14.06 5.55
N ARG A 50 -10.13 14.47 6.77
CA ARG A 50 -11.06 14.90 7.80
C ARG A 50 -10.63 16.26 8.34
N VAL A 51 -11.57 17.20 8.44
CA VAL A 51 -11.36 18.54 9.02
C VAL A 51 -12.39 18.76 10.11
N GLN A 52 -11.92 19.16 11.29
CA GLN A 52 -12.75 19.44 12.46
C GLN A 52 -12.36 20.80 13.04
N ILE A 53 -13.36 21.54 13.50
CA ILE A 53 -13.20 22.79 14.25
C ILE A 53 -13.87 22.57 15.60
N ALA A 54 -13.18 22.93 16.69
CA ALA A 54 -13.72 22.87 18.03
C ALA A 54 -15.02 23.68 18.14
N GLU A 55 -15.98 23.23 18.95
CA GLU A 55 -17.26 23.94 19.14
C GLU A 55 -17.08 25.33 19.77
N LYS A 56 -16.03 25.50 20.58
CA LYS A 56 -15.69 26.72 21.31
C LYS A 56 -14.18 26.79 21.62
N PRO A 57 -13.64 27.97 21.97
CA PRO A 57 -12.24 28.11 22.35
C PRO A 57 -11.83 27.16 23.47
N GLY A 58 -10.66 26.53 23.32
CA GLY A 58 -10.10 25.57 24.29
C GLY A 58 -10.79 24.20 24.35
N ALA A 59 -11.78 23.92 23.51
CA ALA A 59 -12.36 22.58 23.39
C ALA A 59 -11.56 21.71 22.39
N ASP A 60 -11.59 20.39 22.59
CA ASP A 60 -10.90 19.45 21.71
C ASP A 60 -11.61 19.33 20.35
N PRO A 61 -10.98 19.70 19.22
CA PRO A 61 -11.58 19.58 17.90
C PRO A 61 -11.92 18.12 17.53
N ALA A 62 -11.25 17.12 18.11
CA ALA A 62 -11.55 15.72 17.83
C ALA A 62 -12.96 15.31 18.31
N SER A 63 -13.51 16.02 19.30
CA SER A 63 -14.85 15.79 19.84
C SER A 63 -15.98 16.39 18.99
N ALA A 64 -15.67 17.33 18.07
CA ALA A 64 -16.65 17.99 17.23
C ALA A 64 -17.00 17.18 15.97
N GLU A 65 -18.19 17.40 15.40
CA GLU A 65 -18.56 16.85 14.09
C GLU A 65 -17.63 17.40 12.98
N PRO A 66 -17.17 16.57 12.03
CA PRO A 66 -16.32 17.04 10.94
C PRO A 66 -17.08 18.02 10.04
N ILE A 67 -16.47 19.17 9.75
CA ILE A 67 -16.95 20.10 8.72
C ILE A 67 -16.64 19.60 7.31
N LEU A 68 -15.69 18.66 7.20
CA LEU A 68 -15.39 17.90 5.99
C LEU A 68 -14.91 16.51 6.36
N GLU A 69 -15.45 15.51 5.68
CA GLU A 69 -14.94 14.15 5.68
C GLU A 69 -15.13 13.57 4.27
N ALA A 70 -14.02 13.38 3.55
CA ALA A 70 -14.05 13.00 2.13
C ALA A 70 -12.90 12.07 1.75
N ASP A 71 -13.20 11.10 0.88
CA ASP A 71 -12.21 10.24 0.24
C ASP A 71 -11.67 10.94 -1.01
N VAL A 72 -10.47 11.53 -0.90
CA VAL A 72 -9.90 12.42 -1.92
C VAL A 72 -8.69 11.81 -2.62
N GLY A 73 -7.91 11.01 -1.91
CA GLY A 73 -6.74 10.33 -2.46
C GLY A 73 -6.92 8.82 -2.53
N PRO A 74 -5.94 8.14 -3.15
CA PRO A 74 -5.98 6.69 -3.30
C PRO A 74 -5.83 5.98 -1.95
N ILE A 75 -6.35 4.75 -1.89
CA ILE A 75 -6.23 3.89 -0.70
C ILE A 75 -4.76 3.76 -0.27
N LEU A 76 -4.54 3.72 1.05
CA LEU A 76 -3.24 3.73 1.73
C LEU A 76 -2.39 4.99 1.53
N ASP A 77 -2.88 6.02 0.84
CA ASP A 77 -2.20 7.31 0.82
C ASP A 77 -2.33 8.04 2.16
N GLY A 78 -1.31 8.77 2.58
CA GLY A 78 -1.32 9.48 3.85
C GLY A 78 -0.46 10.72 3.88
N THR A 79 0.03 11.16 2.73
CA THR A 79 0.91 12.32 2.62
C THR A 79 0.25 13.38 1.76
N ILE A 80 -0.01 14.54 2.35
CA ILE A 80 -0.46 15.76 1.67
C ILE A 80 0.32 16.93 2.27
N SER A 81 0.78 17.86 1.43
CA SER A 81 1.47 19.05 1.93
C SER A 81 0.48 20.12 2.43
N LEU A 82 0.99 21.05 3.23
CA LEU A 82 0.23 22.21 3.68
C LEU A 82 -0.30 23.02 2.49
N ARG A 83 0.56 23.26 1.48
CA ARG A 83 0.16 24.00 0.28
C ARG A 83 -0.95 23.29 -0.47
N GLN A 84 -0.84 21.98 -0.69
CA GLN A 84 -1.88 21.22 -1.40
C GLN A 84 -3.20 21.23 -0.62
N PHE A 85 -3.16 21.03 0.70
CA PHE A 85 -4.36 21.14 1.53
C PHE A 85 -5.00 22.53 1.40
N CYS A 86 -4.22 23.59 1.59
CA CYS A 86 -4.75 24.95 1.51
C CYS A 86 -5.29 25.29 0.12
N HIS A 87 -4.57 24.90 -0.94
CA HIS A 87 -4.93 25.20 -2.32
C HIS A 87 -6.19 24.46 -2.77
N TYR A 88 -6.24 23.14 -2.58
CA TYR A 88 -7.31 22.30 -3.11
C TYR A 88 -8.59 22.32 -2.26
N PHE A 89 -8.50 22.68 -0.99
CA PHE A 89 -9.64 22.71 -0.08
C PHE A 89 -10.09 24.12 0.29
N GLY A 90 -9.52 25.16 -0.33
CA GLY A 90 -9.91 26.56 -0.12
C GLY A 90 -9.69 27.02 1.32
N VAL A 91 -8.49 26.75 1.84
CA VAL A 91 -8.07 27.20 3.18
C VAL A 91 -6.96 28.24 3.01
N THR A 92 -7.06 29.34 3.74
CA THR A 92 -6.02 30.37 3.81
C THR A 92 -5.56 30.59 5.25
N VAL A 93 -4.38 31.18 5.40
CA VAL A 93 -3.86 31.64 6.70
C VAL A 93 -3.70 33.15 6.61
N GLN A 94 -4.48 33.89 7.38
CA GLN A 94 -4.51 35.35 7.37
C GLN A 94 -4.71 35.93 5.95
N GLY A 95 -5.61 35.32 5.18
CA GLY A 95 -5.92 35.68 3.80
C GLY A 95 -4.87 35.26 2.76
N VAL A 96 -3.83 34.53 3.16
CA VAL A 96 -2.73 34.12 2.28
C VAL A 96 -2.71 32.61 2.10
N LEU A 97 -2.41 32.16 0.88
CA LEU A 97 -2.12 30.75 0.59
C LEU A 97 -0.66 30.43 0.99
N PRO A 98 -0.41 29.50 1.95
CA PRO A 98 0.95 29.15 2.34
C PRO A 98 1.77 28.62 1.16
N THR A 99 3.06 28.99 1.10
CA THR A 99 4.00 28.49 0.10
C THR A 99 4.46 27.08 0.45
N GLU A 100 4.85 26.30 -0.57
CA GLU A 100 5.45 24.99 -0.36
C GLU A 100 6.91 25.17 0.05
N THR A 101 7.27 24.66 1.22
CA THR A 101 8.64 24.71 1.74
C THR A 101 9.28 23.33 1.84
N SER A 102 8.51 22.24 1.62
CA SER A 102 9.03 20.88 1.67
C SER A 102 9.84 20.55 0.41
N PRO A 103 11.10 20.12 0.54
CA PRO A 103 11.87 19.61 -0.60
C PRO A 103 11.33 18.27 -1.12
N ASP A 104 10.47 17.60 -0.34
CA ASP A 104 9.83 16.33 -0.69
C ASP A 104 8.39 16.53 -1.22
N ALA A 105 8.01 17.75 -1.60
CA ALA A 105 6.65 18.05 -2.07
C ALA A 105 6.20 17.14 -3.23
N ASP A 106 7.14 16.78 -4.12
CA ASP A 106 6.92 15.89 -5.26
C ASP A 106 6.55 14.45 -4.87
N ARG A 107 6.74 14.06 -3.59
CA ARG A 107 6.34 12.74 -3.08
C ARG A 107 4.85 12.68 -2.74
N ASN A 108 4.20 13.82 -2.56
CA ASN A 108 2.79 13.85 -2.26
C ASN A 108 2.00 13.48 -3.51
N THR A 109 0.96 12.67 -3.34
CA THR A 109 -0.03 12.41 -4.38
C THR A 109 -0.58 13.74 -4.88
N ASP A 110 -0.59 13.93 -6.19
CA ASP A 110 -1.32 15.01 -6.84
C ASP A 110 -2.83 14.79 -6.66
N LEU A 111 -3.47 15.70 -5.93
CA LEU A 111 -4.91 15.65 -5.65
C LEU A 111 -5.74 16.55 -6.59
N SER A 112 -5.14 17.16 -7.62
CA SER A 112 -5.82 18.06 -8.56
C SER A 112 -6.95 17.39 -9.36
N GLY A 113 -6.86 16.07 -9.56
CA GLY A 113 -7.73 15.30 -10.47
C GLY A 113 -7.15 15.14 -11.88
N GLU A 114 -6.03 15.82 -12.19
CA GLU A 114 -5.31 15.67 -13.47
C GLU A 114 -4.54 14.36 -13.56
N THR A 115 -4.23 13.75 -12.42
CA THR A 115 -3.54 12.46 -12.33
C THR A 115 -4.50 11.34 -11.91
N THR A 116 -4.40 10.20 -12.60
CA THR A 116 -5.05 8.94 -12.20
C THR A 116 -4.01 7.98 -11.64
N TYR A 117 -4.37 7.31 -10.54
CA TYR A 117 -3.54 6.33 -9.84
C TYR A 117 -4.08 4.93 -10.06
N PHE A 118 -3.21 4.00 -10.39
CA PHE A 118 -3.47 2.57 -10.34
C PHE A 118 -2.71 1.98 -9.18
N ARG A 119 -3.39 1.30 -8.25
CA ARG A 119 -2.74 0.63 -7.11
C ARG A 119 -3.31 -0.77 -6.90
N ALA A 120 -2.40 -1.68 -6.56
CA ALA A 120 -2.74 -3.00 -6.04
C ALA A 120 -1.79 -3.38 -4.91
N TYR A 121 -2.37 -3.90 -3.85
CA TYR A 121 -1.65 -4.51 -2.73
C TYR A 121 -2.11 -5.96 -2.64
N LEU A 122 -1.24 -6.87 -3.07
CA LEU A 122 -1.49 -8.30 -3.05
C LEU A 122 -0.85 -8.84 -1.78
N ASP A 123 -1.66 -9.40 -0.88
CA ASP A 123 -1.15 -9.96 0.36
C ASP A 123 -0.82 -11.44 0.20
N ARG A 124 0.08 -11.95 1.05
CA ARG A 124 0.43 -13.39 1.12
C ARG A 124 0.91 -13.99 -0.21
N ILE A 125 1.83 -13.29 -0.86
CA ILE A 125 2.49 -13.70 -2.10
C ILE A 125 3.84 -14.35 -1.80
N THR A 126 4.05 -15.55 -2.31
CA THR A 126 5.31 -16.30 -2.23
C THR A 126 6.32 -15.78 -3.25
N LEU A 127 7.59 -16.18 -3.08
CA LEU A 127 8.64 -15.83 -4.05
C LEU A 127 8.29 -16.35 -5.45
N GLU A 128 7.80 -17.59 -5.56
CA GLU A 128 7.44 -18.21 -6.84
C GLU A 128 6.35 -17.41 -7.56
N THR A 129 5.22 -17.16 -6.90
CA THR A 129 4.12 -16.39 -7.48
C THR A 129 4.51 -14.95 -7.77
N SER A 130 5.37 -14.33 -6.95
CA SER A 130 5.90 -12.98 -7.23
C SER A 130 6.68 -12.91 -8.55
N ARG A 131 7.39 -13.97 -8.92
CA ARG A 131 8.10 -14.08 -10.21
C ARG A 131 7.14 -14.28 -11.37
N VAL A 132 6.04 -15.02 -11.16
CA VAL A 132 4.95 -15.14 -12.14
C VAL A 132 4.27 -13.78 -12.37
N ILE A 133 3.97 -13.04 -11.30
CA ILE A 133 3.41 -11.68 -11.37
C ILE A 133 4.33 -10.76 -12.18
N LEU A 134 5.63 -10.74 -11.88
CA LEU A 134 6.61 -9.95 -12.63
C LEU A 134 6.60 -10.30 -14.12
N LYS A 135 6.54 -11.59 -14.46
CA LYS A 135 6.45 -12.05 -15.85
C LYS A 135 5.17 -11.56 -16.53
N VAL A 136 4.02 -11.60 -15.85
CA VAL A 136 2.76 -11.07 -16.39
C VAL A 136 2.87 -9.57 -16.64
N CYS A 137 3.49 -8.81 -15.73
CA CYS A 137 3.74 -7.38 -15.93
C CYS A 137 4.61 -7.11 -17.17
N THR A 138 5.74 -7.80 -17.32
CA THR A 138 6.63 -7.59 -18.48
C THR A 138 6.00 -8.05 -19.81
N GLN A 139 5.12 -9.05 -19.77
CA GLN A 139 4.37 -9.47 -20.95
C GLN A 139 3.25 -8.49 -21.34
N ALA A 140 2.63 -7.82 -20.36
CA ALA A 140 1.61 -6.81 -20.62
C ALA A 140 2.19 -5.54 -21.26
N PHE A 141 3.47 -5.25 -21.01
CA PHE A 141 4.19 -4.12 -21.58
C PHE A 141 5.50 -4.59 -22.23
N PRO A 142 5.44 -5.24 -23.41
CA PRO A 142 6.59 -5.93 -24.00
C PRO A 142 7.72 -5.00 -24.45
N ASN A 143 7.44 -3.71 -24.63
CA ASN A 143 8.43 -2.68 -24.98
C ASN A 143 8.99 -1.95 -23.75
N ALA A 144 8.49 -2.26 -22.55
CA ALA A 144 8.91 -1.57 -21.35
C ALA A 144 10.26 -2.09 -20.86
N MET A 145 11.08 -1.16 -20.36
CA MET A 145 12.34 -1.47 -19.72
C MET A 145 12.12 -1.79 -18.24
N LEU A 146 12.73 -2.86 -17.74
CA LEU A 146 12.74 -3.18 -16.32
C LEU A 146 14.02 -2.63 -15.68
N VAL A 147 13.89 -1.74 -14.71
CA VAL A 147 15.02 -1.05 -14.06
C VAL A 147 14.97 -1.17 -12.55
N ARG A 148 16.15 -1.20 -11.93
CA ARG A 148 16.33 -1.19 -10.48
C ARG A 148 17.11 0.04 -10.01
N PRO A 149 16.98 0.44 -8.73
CA PRO A 149 17.78 1.51 -8.17
C PRO A 149 19.17 0.99 -7.80
N VAL A 150 20.23 1.65 -8.28
CA VAL A 150 21.60 1.45 -7.80
C VAL A 150 21.88 2.52 -6.75
N LEU A 151 22.33 2.09 -5.58
CA LEU A 151 22.51 2.96 -4.42
C LEU A 151 23.98 3.23 -4.15
N ASP A 152 24.28 4.42 -3.64
CA ASP A 152 25.59 4.73 -3.08
C ASP A 152 25.79 4.18 -1.66
N GLU A 153 26.97 4.37 -1.10
CA GLU A 153 27.33 3.96 0.28
C GLU A 153 26.49 4.65 1.35
N LYS A 154 25.88 5.80 1.03
CA LYS A 154 24.97 6.55 1.91
C LYS A 154 23.52 6.22 1.66
N PHE A 155 23.24 5.12 0.96
CA PHE A 155 21.88 4.66 0.71
C PHE A 155 21.06 5.68 -0.11
N LYS A 156 21.69 6.54 -0.91
CA LYS A 156 21.03 7.44 -1.87
C LYS A 156 21.03 6.83 -3.26
N LEU A 157 20.07 7.24 -4.09
CA LEU A 157 20.04 6.81 -5.48
C LEU A 157 21.26 7.39 -6.22
N LYS A 158 22.07 6.51 -6.80
CA LYS A 158 23.20 6.87 -7.66
C LYS A 158 22.78 6.90 -9.12
N GLU A 159 22.15 5.82 -9.58
CA GLU A 159 21.71 5.63 -10.96
C GLU A 159 20.62 4.55 -11.02
N LEU A 160 20.02 4.38 -12.20
CA LEU A 160 19.20 3.23 -12.52
C LEU A 160 20.02 2.24 -13.34
N ALA A 161 19.77 0.95 -13.15
CA ALA A 161 20.33 -0.10 -13.98
C ALA A 161 19.20 -0.96 -14.55
N GLU A 162 19.30 -1.29 -15.83
CA GLU A 162 18.41 -2.26 -16.46
C GLU A 162 18.67 -3.66 -15.88
N VAL A 163 17.59 -4.42 -15.71
CA VAL A 163 17.64 -5.78 -15.20
C VAL A 163 16.72 -6.69 -15.99
N THR A 164 17.02 -7.99 -15.95
CA THR A 164 16.12 -9.03 -16.45
C THR A 164 15.08 -9.38 -15.38
N ALA A 165 14.20 -10.33 -15.70
CA ALA A 165 13.19 -10.81 -14.76
C ALA A 165 13.75 -11.54 -13.52
N ASP A 166 15.06 -11.80 -13.44
CA ASP A 166 15.70 -12.38 -12.25
C ASP A 166 16.11 -11.29 -11.24
N VAL A 167 15.09 -10.65 -10.67
CA VAL A 167 15.24 -9.53 -9.73
C VAL A 167 15.69 -10.04 -8.35
N THR A 168 16.68 -9.35 -7.77
CA THR A 168 17.18 -9.59 -6.39
C THR A 168 17.06 -8.36 -5.48
N ASP A 169 16.47 -7.29 -6.00
CA ASP A 169 16.15 -6.06 -5.25
C ASP A 169 14.79 -6.17 -4.57
N ASP A 170 14.50 -5.29 -3.61
CA ASP A 170 13.20 -5.24 -2.93
C ASP A 170 12.11 -4.55 -3.77
N ALA A 171 12.52 -3.79 -4.79
CA ALA A 171 11.64 -3.17 -5.75
C ALA A 171 12.33 -2.85 -7.08
N VAL A 172 11.53 -2.78 -8.14
CA VAL A 172 11.92 -2.41 -9.50
C VAL A 172 10.84 -1.53 -10.12
N TRP A 173 11.15 -0.90 -11.24
CA TRP A 173 10.19 -0.19 -12.08
C TRP A 173 10.16 -0.79 -13.48
N LEU A 174 8.95 -1.00 -14.00
CA LEU A 174 8.71 -1.27 -15.39
C LEU A 174 8.32 0.04 -16.08
N ILE A 175 9.12 0.48 -17.05
CA ILE A 175 9.01 1.79 -17.69
C ILE A 175 8.65 1.61 -19.16
N ASP A 176 7.42 1.91 -19.53
CA ASP A 176 6.96 1.90 -20.91
C ASP A 176 7.16 3.29 -21.55
N GLY A 177 7.56 3.33 -22.82
CA GLY A 177 7.81 4.57 -23.58
C GLY A 177 9.20 5.20 -23.44
N ALA A 178 10.06 4.73 -22.53
CA ALA A 178 11.46 5.17 -22.45
C ALA A 178 12.30 4.51 -23.56
N LYS A 179 13.23 5.28 -24.16
CA LYS A 179 14.16 4.75 -25.19
C LYS A 179 15.48 4.29 -24.61
N SER A 180 15.85 4.81 -23.44
CA SER A 180 17.07 4.47 -22.72
C SER A 180 16.91 4.77 -21.24
N VAL A 181 17.82 4.22 -20.41
CA VAL A 181 17.83 4.48 -18.96
C VAL A 181 18.08 5.96 -18.65
N ALA A 182 18.83 6.65 -19.50
CA ALA A 182 19.14 8.08 -19.35
C ALA A 182 17.91 8.99 -19.50
N ASP A 183 16.85 8.52 -20.17
CA ASP A 183 15.60 9.28 -20.35
C ASP A 183 14.68 9.22 -19.12
N ILE A 184 15.03 8.38 -18.14
CA ILE A 184 14.21 8.15 -16.94
C ILE A 184 14.63 9.15 -15.87
N LYS A 185 13.75 10.11 -15.57
CA LYS A 185 13.97 11.08 -14.50
C LYS A 185 13.82 10.42 -13.15
N THR A 186 14.69 10.77 -12.20
CA THR A 186 14.70 10.18 -10.86
C THR A 186 14.90 11.23 -9.78
N SER A 187 14.59 10.84 -8.55
CA SER A 187 14.85 11.62 -7.35
C SER A 187 15.87 10.94 -6.43
N PRO A 188 16.70 11.70 -5.68
CA PRO A 188 17.63 11.14 -4.68
C PRO A 188 16.96 10.23 -3.63
N GLY A 189 15.64 10.35 -3.46
CA GLY A 189 14.80 9.50 -2.61
C GLY A 189 14.55 8.09 -3.13
N ARG A 190 15.22 7.65 -4.22
CA ARG A 190 15.11 6.33 -4.85
C ARG A 190 13.75 6.05 -5.49
N TYR A 191 13.20 7.04 -6.18
CA TYR A 191 11.99 6.84 -6.98
C TYR A 191 12.13 7.47 -8.36
N VAL A 192 11.38 6.91 -9.30
CA VAL A 192 11.25 7.43 -10.66
C VAL A 192 10.23 8.56 -10.66
N LEU A 193 10.57 9.67 -11.31
CA LEU A 193 9.71 10.83 -11.45
C LEU A 193 8.77 10.66 -12.65
N PRO A 194 7.52 11.13 -12.54
CA PRO A 194 6.61 11.18 -13.69
C PRO A 194 7.25 11.91 -14.86
N THR A 195 7.17 11.31 -16.04
CA THR A 195 7.73 11.87 -17.27
C THR A 195 6.69 11.75 -18.38
N GLU A 196 6.44 12.86 -19.08
CA GLU A 196 5.49 12.90 -20.19
C GLU A 196 5.84 11.86 -21.25
N GLY A 197 4.81 11.13 -21.74
CA GLY A 197 4.98 10.08 -22.73
C GLY A 197 5.57 8.77 -22.19
N GLN A 198 5.80 8.65 -20.88
CA GLN A 198 6.26 7.42 -20.24
C GLN A 198 5.26 6.96 -19.18
N LEU A 199 5.01 5.65 -19.12
CA LEU A 199 4.25 5.02 -18.05
C LEU A 199 5.21 4.29 -17.11
N GLN A 200 5.25 4.71 -15.84
CA GLN A 200 6.10 4.09 -14.82
C GLN A 200 5.27 3.22 -13.88
N ILE A 201 5.58 1.93 -13.83
CA ILE A 201 4.91 0.95 -12.98
C ILE A 201 5.92 0.46 -11.93
N TYR A 202 5.70 0.85 -10.68
CA TYR A 202 6.45 0.33 -9.54
C TYR A 202 5.99 -1.08 -9.20
N LEU A 203 6.94 -1.98 -8.98
CA LEU A 203 6.74 -3.35 -8.55
C LEU A 203 7.61 -3.61 -7.32
N GLY A 204 6.99 -3.97 -6.19
CA GLY A 204 7.68 -4.17 -4.92
C GLY A 204 7.39 -5.53 -4.31
N SER A 205 8.43 -6.28 -3.95
CA SER A 205 8.35 -7.52 -3.18
C SER A 205 9.60 -7.71 -2.37
N VAL A 206 9.47 -7.68 -1.05
CA VAL A 206 10.62 -7.84 -0.14
C VAL A 206 11.25 -9.25 -0.22
N LEU A 207 10.51 -10.23 -0.75
CA LEU A 207 11.00 -11.60 -0.89
C LEU A 207 12.06 -11.76 -1.98
N TRP A 208 12.09 -10.88 -2.97
CA TRP A 208 13.13 -10.90 -4.01
C TRP A 208 14.52 -10.70 -3.41
N LYS A 209 14.64 -9.74 -2.49
CA LYS A 209 15.88 -9.46 -1.75
C LYS A 209 16.09 -10.37 -0.55
N TRP A 210 15.01 -10.74 0.12
CA TRP A 210 15.04 -11.49 1.37
C TRP A 210 14.09 -12.70 1.31
N PRO A 211 14.47 -13.78 0.63
CA PRO A 211 13.59 -14.91 0.31
C PRO A 211 13.44 -15.88 1.49
N ARG A 212 13.05 -15.36 2.66
CA ARG A 212 12.90 -16.15 3.89
C ARG A 212 11.65 -15.75 4.66
N PRO A 213 11.06 -16.68 5.43
CA PRO A 213 9.98 -16.34 6.35
C PRO A 213 10.44 -15.30 7.37
N ARG A 214 9.58 -14.33 7.66
CA ARG A 214 9.89 -13.18 8.52
C ARG A 214 8.96 -13.02 9.70
N ASN A 215 7.82 -13.72 9.69
CA ASN A 215 6.84 -13.55 10.75
C ASN A 215 7.36 -14.25 12.01
N SER A 216 7.31 -13.55 13.13
CA SER A 216 7.30 -14.18 14.44
C SER A 216 5.84 -14.43 14.80
N SER A 217 5.52 -15.58 15.39
CA SER A 217 4.24 -15.71 16.06
C SER A 217 4.39 -16.55 17.33
N ARG A 218 4.54 -15.83 18.43
CA ARG A 218 4.32 -16.36 19.78
C ARG A 218 2.94 -17.01 19.90
N GLY A 219 1.96 -16.53 19.13
CA GLY A 219 0.61 -17.10 19.07
C GLY A 219 0.59 -18.57 18.65
N CYS A 220 1.28 -18.95 17.57
CA CYS A 220 1.36 -20.36 17.13
C CYS A 220 2.08 -21.26 18.15
N GLU A 221 3.13 -20.76 18.79
CA GLU A 221 3.85 -21.51 19.83
C GLU A 221 2.93 -21.76 21.04
N LEU A 222 2.25 -20.71 21.52
CA LEU A 222 1.27 -20.82 22.61
C LEU A 222 0.11 -21.72 22.23
N ALA A 223 -0.46 -21.58 21.03
CA ALA A 223 -1.53 -22.44 20.55
C ALA A 223 -1.09 -23.91 20.50
N SER A 224 0.13 -24.18 20.04
CA SER A 224 0.66 -25.56 20.00
C SER A 224 0.82 -26.14 21.41
N GLN A 225 1.24 -25.31 22.38
CA GLN A 225 1.36 -25.70 23.79
C GLN A 225 0.00 -25.94 24.44
N ASP A 226 -0.93 -24.98 24.32
CA ASP A 226 -2.27 -25.03 24.89
C ASP A 226 -3.07 -26.23 24.37
N LEU A 227 -2.97 -26.52 23.06
CA LEU A 227 -3.70 -27.62 22.41
C LEU A 227 -2.97 -28.97 22.49
N GLY A 228 -1.73 -29.00 22.99
CA GLY A 228 -0.92 -30.22 23.06
C GLY A 228 -0.61 -30.86 21.70
N ARG A 229 -0.68 -30.10 20.60
CA ARG A 229 -0.40 -30.58 19.23
C ARG A 229 0.44 -29.59 18.44
N LYS A 230 1.29 -30.09 17.54
CA LYS A 230 2.12 -29.23 16.68
C LYS A 230 1.23 -28.50 15.66
N LEU A 231 1.31 -27.17 15.65
CA LEU A 231 0.77 -26.32 14.58
C LEU A 231 1.91 -25.71 13.78
N ILE A 232 1.74 -25.60 12.47
CA ILE A 232 2.68 -24.97 11.54
C ILE A 232 1.92 -23.86 10.82
N VAL A 233 2.39 -22.62 10.92
CA VAL A 233 1.75 -21.47 10.27
C VAL A 233 2.65 -20.94 9.15
N ALA A 234 2.03 -20.59 8.02
CA ALA A 234 2.74 -20.00 6.90
C ALA A 234 3.51 -18.73 7.32
N GLY A 235 4.70 -18.52 6.76
CA GLY A 235 5.50 -17.32 7.00
C GLY A 235 6.28 -17.31 8.33
N LEU A 236 6.14 -18.33 9.18
CA LEU A 236 6.89 -18.42 10.44
C LEU A 236 8.38 -18.64 10.23
N ARG A 237 9.18 -17.81 10.89
CA ARG A 237 10.64 -17.93 10.90
C ARG A 237 11.10 -19.11 11.77
N GLY A 238 12.15 -19.80 11.31
CA GLY A 238 12.84 -20.82 12.11
C GLY A 238 12.21 -22.21 12.05
N MET A 239 11.26 -22.42 11.14
CA MET A 239 10.71 -23.75 10.86
C MET A 239 11.72 -24.62 10.09
N PRO A 240 11.61 -25.97 10.20
CA PRO A 240 12.33 -26.89 9.31
C PRO A 240 12.12 -26.53 7.83
N LYS A 241 13.12 -26.76 6.98
CA LYS A 241 13.09 -26.33 5.56
C LYS A 241 11.95 -26.94 4.74
N ASP A 242 11.51 -28.14 5.10
CA ASP A 242 10.40 -28.87 4.49
C ASP A 242 9.01 -28.40 4.99
N GLU A 243 9.00 -27.64 6.07
CA GLU A 243 7.81 -27.05 6.69
C GLU A 243 7.72 -25.55 6.47
N GLU A 244 8.83 -24.86 6.19
CA GLU A 244 8.81 -23.41 5.99
C GLU A 244 8.19 -23.01 4.65
N VAL A 245 7.44 -21.91 4.66
CA VAL A 245 7.02 -21.21 3.45
C VAL A 245 7.11 -19.72 3.70
N ALA A 246 7.79 -19.00 2.80
CA ALA A 246 7.92 -17.55 2.85
C ALA A 246 6.82 -16.90 2.01
N PHE A 247 6.12 -15.94 2.59
CA PHE A 247 5.24 -15.03 1.86
C PHE A 247 5.47 -13.60 2.33
N SER A 248 5.09 -12.64 1.50
CA SER A 248 4.99 -11.23 1.88
C SER A 248 3.92 -10.53 1.03
N SER A 249 3.83 -9.21 1.12
CA SER A 249 3.02 -8.46 0.18
C SER A 249 3.77 -8.17 -1.11
N PHE A 250 3.00 -8.07 -2.19
CA PHE A 250 3.43 -7.57 -3.49
C PHE A 250 2.70 -6.28 -3.80
N GLN A 251 3.45 -5.23 -4.11
CA GLN A 251 2.93 -3.92 -4.42
C GLN A 251 3.04 -3.65 -5.91
N ILE A 252 1.95 -3.13 -6.49
CA ILE A 252 1.94 -2.60 -7.85
C ILE A 252 1.35 -1.21 -7.77
N SER A 253 2.06 -0.22 -8.30
CA SER A 253 1.52 1.13 -8.40
C SER A 253 2.00 1.84 -9.66
N ALA A 254 1.12 2.65 -10.23
CA ALA A 254 1.42 3.53 -11.33
C ALA A 254 0.61 4.82 -11.18
N GLN A 255 1.11 5.90 -11.78
CA GLN A 255 0.39 7.15 -11.93
C GLN A 255 0.58 7.68 -13.34
N PHE A 256 -0.48 8.26 -13.90
CA PHE A 256 -0.50 8.74 -15.28
C PHE A 256 -1.54 9.85 -15.45
N PRO A 257 -1.42 10.72 -16.46
CA PRO A 257 -2.44 11.75 -16.72
C PRO A 257 -3.82 11.13 -16.90
N THR A 258 -4.86 11.73 -16.33
CA THR A 258 -6.25 11.26 -16.44
C THR A 258 -6.72 11.17 -17.90
N SER A 259 -6.14 11.96 -18.79
CA SER A 259 -6.38 11.93 -20.24
C SER A 259 -5.73 10.75 -20.97
N ASP A 260 -4.78 10.04 -20.35
CA ASP A 260 -4.06 8.92 -20.98
C ASP A 260 -4.89 7.63 -20.93
N SER A 261 -5.76 7.49 -21.94
CA SER A 261 -6.60 6.31 -22.12
C SER A 261 -5.83 5.03 -22.46
N VAL A 262 -4.63 5.15 -23.03
CA VAL A 262 -3.80 3.99 -23.42
C VAL A 262 -3.19 3.35 -22.18
N ALA A 263 -2.58 4.15 -21.29
CA ALA A 263 -2.08 3.68 -20.01
C ALA A 263 -3.21 3.05 -19.18
N ARG A 264 -4.38 3.68 -19.13
CA ARG A 264 -5.55 3.14 -18.42
C ARG A 264 -5.98 1.77 -18.94
N ALA A 265 -6.07 1.62 -20.27
CA ALA A 265 -6.45 0.36 -20.89
C ALA A 265 -5.41 -0.74 -20.63
N GLY A 266 -4.12 -0.44 -20.80
CA GLY A 266 -3.02 -1.37 -20.53
C GLY A 266 -3.00 -1.85 -19.07
N LEU A 267 -3.15 -0.93 -18.11
CA LEU A 267 -3.22 -1.27 -16.69
C LEU A 267 -4.48 -2.06 -16.32
N SER A 268 -5.60 -1.81 -17.01
CA SER A 268 -6.82 -2.61 -16.82
C SER A 268 -6.61 -4.05 -17.28
N ALA A 269 -6.04 -4.24 -18.47
CA ALA A 269 -5.71 -5.56 -19.00
C ALA A 269 -4.70 -6.30 -18.11
N LEU A 270 -3.68 -5.59 -17.59
CA LEU A 270 -2.76 -6.13 -16.59
C LEU A 270 -3.51 -6.58 -15.33
N GLY A 271 -4.42 -5.76 -14.80
CA GLY A 271 -5.23 -6.10 -13.64
C GLY A 271 -6.05 -7.38 -13.84
N ASP A 272 -6.63 -7.57 -15.03
CA ASP A 272 -7.38 -8.78 -15.35
C ASP A 272 -6.47 -10.02 -15.49
N ALA A 273 -5.30 -9.87 -16.12
CA ALA A 273 -4.31 -10.94 -16.21
C ALA A 273 -3.81 -11.38 -14.82
N LEU A 274 -3.61 -10.43 -13.90
CA LEU A 274 -3.14 -10.73 -12.54
C LEU A 274 -4.21 -11.41 -11.67
N LYS A 275 -5.50 -11.15 -11.89
CA LYS A 275 -6.58 -11.91 -11.23
C LYS A 275 -6.51 -13.40 -11.56
N ALA A 276 -6.07 -13.76 -12.77
CA ALA A 276 -5.91 -15.16 -13.15
C ALA A 276 -4.74 -15.86 -12.43
N VAL A 277 -3.73 -15.10 -11.96
CA VAL A 277 -2.60 -15.63 -11.19
C VAL A 277 -2.99 -15.92 -9.74
N LEU A 278 -3.97 -15.18 -9.20
CA LEU A 278 -4.44 -15.29 -7.82
C LEU A 278 -5.92 -15.69 -7.78
N PRO A 279 -6.24 -16.97 -7.98
CA PRO A 279 -7.62 -17.43 -7.99
C PRO A 279 -8.28 -17.19 -6.63
N GLU A 280 -9.59 -16.93 -6.65
CA GLU A 280 -10.39 -16.95 -5.43
C GLU A 280 -10.52 -18.39 -4.92
N VAL A 281 -10.23 -18.56 -3.64
CA VAL A 281 -10.23 -19.86 -2.97
C VAL A 281 -11.17 -19.81 -1.77
N GLY A 282 -11.98 -20.85 -1.59
CA GLY A 282 -12.77 -21.09 -0.38
C GLY A 282 -11.86 -21.40 0.80
N LEU A 283 -12.01 -20.61 1.87
CA LEU A 283 -11.29 -20.77 3.13
C LEU A 283 -12.29 -21.04 4.24
N LYS A 284 -11.84 -21.82 5.22
CA LYS A 284 -12.56 -22.07 6.46
C LYS A 284 -11.76 -21.56 7.64
N GLN A 285 -12.48 -20.99 8.60
CA GLN A 285 -11.99 -20.71 9.93
C GLN A 285 -12.49 -21.81 10.87
N VAL A 286 -11.58 -22.44 11.59
CA VAL A 286 -11.82 -23.60 12.42
C VAL A 286 -11.49 -23.27 13.87
N ASN A 287 -12.36 -23.64 14.79
CA ASN A 287 -12.04 -23.68 16.21
C ASN A 287 -11.09 -24.85 16.44
N LEU A 288 -9.84 -24.56 16.81
CA LEU A 288 -8.78 -25.55 16.95
C LEU A 288 -8.91 -26.40 18.21
N ASP A 289 -9.78 -26.04 19.15
CA ASP A 289 -10.10 -26.84 20.34
C ASP A 289 -11.13 -27.92 20.02
N THR A 290 -12.12 -27.61 19.15
CA THR A 290 -13.25 -28.51 18.84
C THR A 290 -13.22 -29.09 17.42
N ASP A 291 -12.29 -28.63 16.59
CA ASP A 291 -12.20 -28.86 15.14
C ASP A 291 -13.48 -28.49 14.36
N GLN A 292 -14.37 -27.68 14.94
CA GLN A 292 -15.59 -27.21 14.28
C GLN A 292 -15.31 -26.00 13.38
N VAL A 293 -15.93 -25.98 12.20
CA VAL A 293 -15.91 -24.81 11.30
C VAL A 293 -16.78 -23.71 11.91
N VAL A 294 -16.18 -22.55 12.15
CA VAL A 294 -16.84 -21.36 12.72
C VAL A 294 -17.32 -20.42 11.62
N ALA A 295 -16.56 -20.32 10.52
CA ALA A 295 -16.90 -19.49 9.38
C ALA A 295 -16.29 -20.04 8.09
N THR A 296 -16.91 -19.72 6.96
CA THR A 296 -16.33 -19.90 5.62
C THR A 296 -16.37 -18.59 4.86
N PHE A 297 -15.37 -18.37 4.01
CA PHE A 297 -15.26 -17.15 3.20
C PHE A 297 -14.34 -17.39 2.01
N THR A 298 -14.48 -16.59 0.96
CA THR A 298 -13.59 -16.64 -0.20
C THR A 298 -12.63 -15.46 -0.20
N ARG A 299 -11.40 -15.69 -0.67
CA ARG A 299 -10.47 -14.61 -1.01
C ARG A 299 -9.43 -15.08 -2.02
N PRO A 300 -8.79 -14.18 -2.77
CA PRO A 300 -7.61 -14.50 -3.55
C PRO A 300 -6.52 -15.12 -2.67
N LEU A 301 -5.94 -16.23 -3.10
CA LEU A 301 -4.83 -16.89 -2.41
C LEU A 301 -3.77 -17.32 -3.39
N ASP A 302 -2.51 -17.13 -2.99
CA ASP A 302 -1.35 -17.65 -3.71
C ASP A 302 -1.45 -19.17 -3.90
N PRO A 303 -1.38 -19.69 -5.15
CA PRO A 303 -1.45 -21.12 -5.41
C PRO A 303 -0.41 -21.96 -4.65
N ALA A 304 0.81 -21.47 -4.48
CA ALA A 304 1.86 -22.17 -3.74
C ALA A 304 1.55 -22.22 -2.24
N LEU A 305 0.95 -21.17 -1.66
CA LEU A 305 0.45 -21.22 -0.27
C LEU A 305 -0.71 -22.20 -0.11
N TYR A 306 -1.63 -22.21 -1.08
CA TYR A 306 -2.74 -23.17 -1.08
C TYR A 306 -2.21 -24.61 -1.05
N GLN A 307 -1.30 -24.95 -1.95
CA GLN A 307 -0.70 -26.28 -2.02
C GLN A 307 0.11 -26.61 -0.75
N TRP A 308 0.88 -25.66 -0.23
CA TRP A 308 1.63 -25.84 1.01
C TRP A 308 0.70 -26.15 2.20
N CYS A 309 -0.43 -25.46 2.34
CA CYS A 309 -1.41 -25.77 3.38
C CYS A 309 -2.04 -27.15 3.20
N LYS A 310 -2.32 -27.57 1.96
CA LYS A 310 -2.94 -28.86 1.66
C LYS A 310 -1.99 -30.05 1.82
N SER A 311 -0.69 -29.83 1.86
CA SER A 311 0.29 -30.91 1.96
C SER A 311 0.47 -31.48 3.37
N GLY A 312 -0.24 -30.97 4.39
CA GLY A 312 -0.16 -31.51 5.74
C GLY A 312 -1.32 -31.04 6.64
N PRO A 313 -1.85 -31.90 7.54
CA PRO A 313 -3.03 -31.60 8.36
C PRO A 313 -2.76 -30.57 9.46
N ASN A 314 -1.50 -30.26 9.75
CA ASN A 314 -1.08 -29.31 10.77
C ASN A 314 -0.64 -27.95 10.18
N ARG A 315 -0.89 -27.71 8.89
CA ARG A 315 -0.44 -26.50 8.18
C ARG A 315 -1.58 -25.50 8.03
N TRP A 316 -1.38 -24.30 8.55
CA TRP A 316 -2.38 -23.24 8.64
C TRP A 316 -1.89 -21.96 7.98
N LEU A 317 -2.81 -21.24 7.33
CA LEU A 317 -2.51 -19.91 6.80
C LEU A 317 -2.32 -18.91 7.95
N GLU A 318 -3.07 -19.09 9.02
CA GLU A 318 -3.11 -18.18 10.17
C GLU A 318 -3.64 -18.92 11.39
N VAL A 319 -3.13 -18.57 12.58
CA VAL A 319 -3.63 -19.01 13.88
C VAL A 319 -3.72 -17.80 14.78
N THR A 320 -4.91 -17.53 15.31
CA THR A 320 -5.22 -16.35 16.13
C THR A 320 -6.08 -16.71 17.33
N ARG A 321 -6.15 -15.79 18.29
CA ARG A 321 -7.05 -15.84 19.44
C ARG A 321 -7.67 -14.45 19.58
N GLU A 322 -8.99 -14.35 19.50
CA GLU A 322 -9.68 -13.04 19.50
C GLU A 322 -9.72 -12.39 20.88
N SER A 323 -9.66 -13.20 21.94
CA SER A 323 -9.58 -12.73 23.32
C SER A 323 -8.69 -13.66 24.14
N ARG A 324 -8.24 -13.20 25.32
CA ARG A 324 -7.35 -13.98 26.19
C ARG A 324 -7.94 -15.35 26.58
N ASP A 325 -9.26 -15.41 26.73
CA ASP A 325 -9.99 -16.61 27.16
C ASP A 325 -10.79 -17.27 26.03
N GLY A 326 -10.76 -16.70 24.81
CA GLY A 326 -11.44 -17.24 23.64
C GLY A 326 -10.80 -18.52 23.10
N PRO A 327 -11.44 -19.24 22.16
CA PRO A 327 -10.84 -20.41 21.53
C PRO A 327 -9.69 -20.02 20.60
N TRP A 328 -8.80 -20.97 20.32
CA TRP A 328 -7.84 -20.81 19.24
C TRP A 328 -8.54 -20.99 17.89
N LEU A 329 -8.31 -20.06 16.97
CA LEU A 329 -8.91 -20.08 15.63
C LEU A 329 -7.81 -20.27 14.59
N GLY A 330 -8.00 -21.23 13.69
CA GLY A 330 -7.11 -21.49 12.56
C GLY A 330 -7.79 -21.21 11.23
N VAL A 331 -7.06 -20.66 10.27
CA VAL A 331 -7.54 -20.46 8.90
C VAL A 331 -6.80 -21.40 7.96
N CYS A 332 -7.54 -22.16 7.16
CA CYS A 332 -6.98 -23.02 6.12
C CYS A 332 -7.90 -23.08 4.90
N PRO A 333 -7.40 -23.54 3.74
CA PRO A 333 -8.26 -23.76 2.58
C PRO A 333 -9.26 -24.91 2.81
N GLU A 334 -10.48 -24.75 2.28
CA GLU A 334 -11.56 -25.74 2.36
C GLU A 334 -11.11 -27.12 1.89
#